data_AF-A0A2V1JQ49-F1
#
_entry.id   AF-A0A2V1JQ49-F1
#
_cell.length_a   1.000
_cell.length_b   1.000
_cell.length_c   1.000
_cell.angle_alpha   90.00
_cell.angle_beta   90.00
_cell.angle_gamma   90.00
#
_symmetry.space_group_name_H-M   'P 1'
#
loop_
_entity.id
_entity.type
_entity.pdbx_description
1 polymer ?
#
loop_
_entity_poly.entity_id
_entity_poly.type
_entity_poly.pdbx_seq_one_letter_code
_entity_poly.pdbx_strand_id
1 'polypeptide(L)' 'MNSYRFVTVNGAKTLHLGDGYGIKVGNDADFVLMDAANYHQALNEDAAVPASYRKGKLIASTEPKQIKVLF' A
#
# COMPACT_ATOMS: atom_id res chain seq x y z
N MET A 1 -0.46 10.47 -11.80
CA MET A 1 0.16 9.23 -11.29
C MET A 1 1.12 9.42 -10.09
N ASN A 2 1.19 10.59 -9.43
CA ASN A 2 2.17 10.82 -8.32
C ASN A 2 1.53 11.11 -6.96
N SER A 3 0.21 11.09 -6.84
CA SER A 3 -0.54 11.46 -5.63
C SER A 3 -0.19 10.57 -4.42
N TYR A 4 0.13 9.30 -4.65
CA TYR A 4 0.54 8.37 -3.59
C TYR A 4 1.74 8.87 -2.77
N ARG A 5 2.58 9.73 -3.36
CA ARG A 5 3.76 10.28 -2.66
C ARG A 5 3.39 11.09 -1.43
N PHE A 6 2.21 11.72 -1.41
CA PHE A 6 1.74 12.51 -0.27
C PHE A 6 1.54 11.68 0.99
N VAL A 7 1.14 10.41 0.85
CA VAL A 7 0.88 9.49 1.97
C VAL A 7 1.95 8.40 2.13
N THR A 8 3.04 8.48 1.37
CA THR A 8 4.15 7.51 1.43
C THR A 8 5.49 8.23 1.60
N VAL A 9 6.24 8.42 0.50
CA VAL A 9 7.61 8.93 0.51
C VAL A 9 7.75 10.33 1.11
N ASN A 10 6.76 11.21 0.96
CA ASN A 10 6.83 12.54 1.55
C ASN A 10 6.65 12.46 3.08
N GLY A 11 5.77 11.59 3.58
CA GLY A 11 5.64 11.32 5.01
C GLY A 11 6.91 10.72 5.61
N ALA A 12 7.51 9.74 4.91
CA ALA A 12 8.77 9.13 5.33
C ALA A 12 9.92 10.13 5.40
N LYS A 13 9.99 11.08 4.44
CA LYS A 13 10.96 12.18 4.46
C LYS A 13 10.77 13.09 5.67
N THR A 14 9.54 13.51 5.96
CA THR A 14 9.22 14.33 7.14
C THR A 14 9.62 13.63 8.44
N LEU A 15 9.44 12.33 8.52
CA LEU A 15 9.80 11.50 9.68
C LEU A 15 11.28 11.08 9.72
N HIS A 16 12.09 11.54 8.76
CA HIS A 16 13.52 11.20 8.67
C HIS A 16 13.80 9.69 8.66
N LEU A 17 12.95 8.89 8.01
CA LEU A 17 13.11 7.42 7.94
C LEU A 17 14.32 6.98 7.08
N GLY A 18 14.94 7.91 6.36
CA GLY A 18 16.12 7.66 5.54
C GLY A 18 15.86 6.69 4.39
N ASP A 19 16.94 6.02 3.95
CA ASP A 19 16.92 5.12 2.79
C ASP A 19 16.27 3.75 3.08
N GLY A 20 15.98 3.45 4.35
CA GLY A 20 15.32 2.21 4.76
C GLY A 20 13.82 2.16 4.43
N TYR A 21 13.22 3.28 4.02
CA TYR A 21 11.82 3.32 3.61
C TYR A 21 11.65 3.16 2.10
N GLY A 22 10.74 2.27 1.70
CA GLY A 22 10.37 2.03 0.30
C GLY A 22 10.71 0.62 -0.18
N ILE A 23 10.17 0.26 -1.34
CA ILE A 23 10.34 -1.07 -1.94
C ILE A 23 11.67 -1.13 -2.67
N LYS A 24 12.71 -1.61 -1.97
CA LYS A 24 14.08 -1.69 -2.47
C LYS A 24 14.80 -2.89 -1.84
N VAL A 25 15.67 -3.54 -2.61
CA VAL A 25 16.53 -4.62 -2.09
C VAL A 25 17.37 -4.12 -0.92
N GLY A 26 17.37 -4.87 0.18
CA GLY A 26 18.09 -4.53 1.41
C GLY A 26 17.24 -3.81 2.47
N ASN A 27 16.06 -3.29 2.10
CA ASN A 27 15.12 -2.72 3.08
C ASN A 27 14.33 -3.82 3.81
N ASP A 28 13.78 -3.48 4.97
CA ASP A 28 12.81 -4.33 5.65
C ASP A 28 11.62 -4.60 4.72
N ALA A 29 11.06 -5.83 4.79
CA ALA A 29 9.87 -6.21 4.06
C ALA A 29 8.60 -5.62 4.69
N ASP A 30 8.51 -4.29 4.66
CA ASP A 30 7.41 -3.45 5.10
C ASP A 30 6.63 -2.94 3.87
N PHE A 31 5.46 -3.51 3.61
CA PHE A 31 4.63 -3.13 2.47
C PHE A 31 3.15 -3.47 2.67
N VAL A 32 2.30 -2.82 1.88
CA VAL A 32 0.88 -3.13 1.78
C VAL A 32 0.55 -3.57 0.37
N LEU A 33 -0.31 -4.56 0.23
CA LEU A 33 -0.92 -4.94 -1.03
C LEU A 33 -2.24 -4.17 -1.17
N MET A 34 -2.47 -3.54 -2.31
CA MET A 34 -3.72 -2.84 -2.60
C MET A 34 -4.43 -3.54 -3.77
N ASP A 35 -5.73 -3.72 -3.65
CA ASP A 35 -6.57 -4.35 -4.67
C ASP A 35 -6.90 -3.35 -5.81
N ALA A 36 -5.87 -2.92 -6.53
CA ALA A 36 -5.98 -1.98 -7.64
C ALA A 36 -4.78 -2.10 -8.60
N ALA A 37 -4.98 -1.84 -9.88
CA ALA A 37 -3.89 -1.93 -10.87
C ALA A 37 -2.90 -0.76 -10.78
N ASN A 38 -3.31 0.37 -10.20
CA ASN A 38 -2.47 1.54 -10.01
C ASN A 38 -3.02 2.44 -8.90
N TYR A 39 -2.20 3.40 -8.45
CA TYR A 39 -2.57 4.33 -7.38
C TYR A 39 -3.74 5.26 -7.70
N HIS A 40 -4.03 5.54 -8.96
CA HIS A 40 -5.18 6.36 -9.31
C HIS A 40 -6.48 5.60 -9.08
N GLN A 41 -6.56 4.34 -9.52
CA GLN A 41 -7.69 3.46 -9.18
C GLN A 41 -7.77 3.22 -7.67
N ALA A 42 -6.64 2.96 -7.01
CA ALA A 42 -6.61 2.73 -5.57
C ALA A 42 -7.25 3.88 -4.78
N LEU A 43 -6.97 5.12 -5.19
CA LEU A 43 -7.55 6.31 -4.58
C LEU A 43 -9.01 6.52 -4.95
N ASN A 44 -9.37 6.36 -6.23
CA ASN A 44 -10.72 6.63 -6.71
C ASN A 44 -11.75 5.62 -6.21
N GLU A 45 -11.35 4.36 -6.02
CA GLU A 45 -12.23 3.26 -5.68
C GLU A 45 -12.19 2.89 -4.19
N ASP A 46 -11.40 3.62 -3.38
CA ASP A 46 -11.10 3.28 -1.99
C ASP A 46 -10.67 1.81 -1.87
N ALA A 47 -9.61 1.47 -2.60
CA ALA A 47 -9.22 0.08 -2.78
C ALA A 47 -8.90 -0.59 -1.44
N ALA A 48 -9.42 -1.81 -1.29
CA ALA A 48 -9.13 -2.62 -0.12
C ALA A 48 -7.62 -2.90 -0.01
N VAL A 49 -7.18 -3.21 1.21
CA VAL A 49 -5.82 -3.65 1.52
C VAL A 49 -5.88 -5.13 1.92
N PRO A 50 -5.76 -6.08 0.98
CA PRO A 50 -5.92 -7.49 1.31
C PRO A 50 -4.84 -8.01 2.26
N ALA A 51 -3.66 -7.38 2.25
CA ALA A 51 -2.55 -7.76 3.13
C ALA A 51 -1.67 -6.57 3.50
N SER A 52 -1.23 -6.57 4.75
CA SER A 52 -0.20 -5.65 5.28
C SER A 52 0.91 -6.47 5.93
N TYR A 53 2.13 -6.23 5.49
CA TYR A 53 3.32 -6.89 5.99
C TYR A 53 4.22 -5.93 6.73
N ARG A 54 4.76 -6.40 7.85
CA ARG A 54 5.79 -5.70 8.62
C ARG A 54 6.93 -6.65 8.96
N LYS A 55 8.15 -6.30 8.56
CA LYS A 55 9.37 -7.12 8.69
C LYS A 55 9.16 -8.54 8.17
N GLY A 56 8.48 -8.64 7.02
CA GLY A 56 8.18 -9.92 6.37
C GLY A 56 7.07 -10.75 7.03
N LYS A 57 6.40 -10.24 8.07
CA LYS A 57 5.28 -10.92 8.74
C LYS A 57 3.96 -10.28 8.36
N LEU A 58 2.96 -11.11 8.05
CA LEU A 58 1.59 -10.66 7.82
C LEU A 58 1.00 -10.15 9.15
N ILE A 59 0.61 -8.88 9.20
CA ILE A 59 0.06 -8.23 10.42
C ILE A 59 -1.40 -7.85 10.30
N ALA A 60 -1.92 -7.71 9.09
CA ALA A 60 -3.33 -7.51 8.82
C ALA A 60 -3.69 -8.12 7.47
N SER A 61 -4.91 -8.64 7.38
CA SER A 61 -5.49 -9.13 6.13
C SER A 61 -6.96 -8.72 6.04
N THR A 62 -7.47 -8.62 4.82
CA THR A 62 -8.87 -8.27 4.56
C THR A 62 -9.37 -9.14 3.41
N GLU A 63 -10.55 -9.72 3.57
CA GLU A 63 -11.20 -10.46 2.49
C GLU A 63 -11.55 -9.48 1.35
N PRO A 64 -11.15 -9.78 0.09
CA PRO A 64 -11.46 -8.94 -1.05
C PRO A 64 -12.96 -8.69 -1.19
N LYS A 65 -13.32 -7.50 -1.69
CA LYS A 65 -14.72 -7.10 -1.84
C LYS A 65 -15.43 -8.04 -2.83
N GLN A 66 -16.51 -8.68 -2.37
CA GLN A 66 -17.37 -9.44 -3.27
C GLN A 66 -18.34 -8.48 -3.98
N ILE A 67 -18.10 -8.26 -5.27
CA ILE A 67 -18.98 -7.45 -6.12
C ILE A 67 -19.91 -8.40 -6.88
N LYS A 68 -21.23 -8.26 -6.63
CA LYS A 68 -22.26 -8.92 -7.44
C LYS A 68 -22.87 -7.90 -8.40
N VAL A 69 -22.70 -8.12 -9.69
CA VAL A 69 -23.37 -7.35 -10.74
C VAL A 69 -24.72 -8.01 -10.99
N LEU A 70 -25.82 -7.26 -10.81
CA LEU A 70 -27.19 -7.79 -10.82
C LEU A 70 -27.97 -7.45 -12.10
N PHE A 71 -27.29 -7.09 -13.18
CA PHE A 71 -27.91 -6.69 -14.44
C PHE A 71 -27.30 -7.43 -15.62
#